data_AF-A0A1H1Y4D3-F1
#
_entry.id   AF-A0A1H1Y4D3-F1
#
_cell.length_a   1.000
_cell.length_b   1.000
_cell.length_c   1.000
_cell.angle_alpha   90.00
_cell.angle_beta   90.00
_cell.angle_gamma   90.00
#
_symmetry.space_group_name_H-M   'P 1'
#
loop_
_entity.id
_entity.type
_entity.pdbx_description
1 polymer ?
#
loop_
_entity_poly.entity_id
_entity_poly.type
_entity_poly.pdbx_seq_one_letter_code
_entity_poly.pdbx_strand_id
1 'polypeptide(L)'
;MTMETHADRLIEGRALTPVQLKELSVRSNAPGLVRSITHYAAIAVIGTSIWLTMATDGRWLAVPLIAIQGYLVAFLFMPMHEAAHKTVFRSRFLNVGLGHLSALIIGYPYEYYTLFHWDHHRFTQDPTRDPELLNGTIPTSDTRLAIAYTGIQQLAKRTVLMLRHAITGNVVVPWIPENKRSLVVREARAYALIYLWLLIASIAWPTTLLLWIWLVPLVLGQMILRPYLFAEHTGCERTRSAFENTRTTYTGALTKWFAWNMPFHAEHHAYPSVPFHALPKLNAMVADRIVHQGPGYRKVTRQTWAWFRRARESAAATTP
;
A
#
# COMPACT_ATOMS: atom_id res chain seq x y z
N MET A 1 -47.46 6.25 11.04
CA MET A 1 -46.52 7.30 11.50
C MET A 1 -45.54 6.62 12.44
N THR A 2 -44.48 6.05 11.90
CA THR A 2 -43.50 5.24 12.64
C THR A 2 -42.61 6.15 13.48
N MET A 3 -42.55 5.90 14.78
CA MET A 3 -41.66 6.61 15.70
C MET A 3 -40.21 6.20 15.41
N GLU A 4 -39.48 7.04 14.69
CA GLU A 4 -38.01 7.01 14.68
C GLU A 4 -37.50 7.15 16.10
N THR A 5 -36.60 6.26 16.50
CA THR A 5 -36.02 6.31 17.85
C THR A 5 -34.98 7.42 17.92
N HIS A 6 -34.74 7.96 19.13
CA HIS A 6 -33.76 9.01 19.37
C HIS A 6 -32.32 8.61 18.96
N ALA A 7 -32.05 7.30 18.83
CA ALA A 7 -30.81 6.72 18.32
C ALA A 7 -30.67 6.85 16.80
N ASP A 8 -31.77 6.71 16.05
CA ASP A 8 -31.78 6.87 14.59
C ASP A 8 -31.46 8.33 14.20
N ARG A 9 -31.97 9.30 14.95
CA ARG A 9 -31.66 10.73 14.76
C ARG A 9 -30.21 11.11 15.10
N LEU A 10 -29.57 10.40 16.03
CA LEU A 10 -28.15 10.61 16.38
C LEU A 10 -27.19 10.00 15.34
N ILE A 11 -27.65 8.98 14.60
CA ILE A 11 -26.91 8.35 13.50
C ILE A 11 -27.04 9.18 12.21
N GLU A 12 -28.23 9.73 11.92
CA GLU A 12 -28.46 10.60 10.76
C GLU A 12 -27.71 11.94 10.82
N GLY A 13 -27.50 12.49 12.02
CA GLY A 13 -26.75 13.75 12.20
C GLY A 13 -25.21 13.64 12.09
N ARG A 14 -24.65 12.44 11.91
CA ARG A 14 -23.19 12.19 11.95
C ARG A 14 -22.60 11.55 10.70
N ALA A 15 -23.45 11.06 9.79
CA ALA A 15 -22.99 10.60 8.48
C ALA A 15 -22.81 11.80 7.54
N LEU A 16 -21.78 11.76 6.68
CA LEU A 16 -21.65 12.76 5.62
C LEU A 16 -22.92 12.76 4.77
N THR A 17 -23.46 13.95 4.52
CA THR A 17 -24.59 14.09 3.61
C THR A 17 -24.17 13.63 2.20
N PRO A 18 -25.11 13.13 1.38
CA PRO A 18 -24.82 12.77 -0.01
C PRO A 18 -24.17 13.90 -0.81
N VAL A 19 -24.52 15.17 -0.50
CA VAL A 19 -23.93 16.36 -1.13
C VAL A 19 -22.45 16.50 -0.75
N GLN A 20 -22.13 16.46 0.55
CA GLN A 20 -20.74 16.52 1.02
C GLN A 20 -19.88 15.41 0.42
N LEU A 21 -20.41 14.18 0.38
CA LEU A 21 -19.69 13.05 -0.21
C LEU A 21 -19.48 13.26 -1.71
N LYS A 22 -20.50 13.71 -2.45
CA LYS A 22 -20.39 13.99 -3.88
C LYS A 22 -19.34 15.07 -4.16
N GLU A 23 -19.27 16.12 -3.35
CA GLU A 23 -18.26 17.17 -3.46
C GLU A 23 -16.84 16.66 -3.19
N LEU A 24 -16.67 15.81 -2.16
CA LEU A 24 -15.38 15.21 -1.81
C LEU A 24 -14.91 14.22 -2.87
N SER A 25 -15.81 13.47 -3.51
CA SER A 25 -15.49 12.47 -4.54
C SER A 25 -15.22 13.06 -5.93
N VAL A 26 -15.14 14.38 -6.09
CA VAL A 26 -14.81 15.01 -7.37
C VAL A 26 -13.35 14.73 -7.74
N ARG A 27 -13.17 13.99 -8.84
CA ARG A 27 -11.86 13.68 -9.42
C ARG A 27 -11.27 14.89 -10.14
N SER A 28 -9.98 15.14 -9.95
CA SER A 28 -9.24 16.21 -10.62
C SER A 28 -7.90 15.70 -11.14
N ASN A 29 -7.56 16.05 -12.39
CA ASN A 29 -6.29 15.63 -12.98
C ASN A 29 -5.09 16.36 -12.38
N ALA A 30 -5.25 17.61 -11.95
CA ALA A 30 -4.12 18.45 -11.53
C ALA A 30 -3.42 17.92 -10.26
N PRO A 31 -4.12 17.55 -9.17
CA PRO A 31 -3.46 16.96 -8.01
C PRO A 31 -2.75 15.65 -8.35
N GLY A 32 -3.39 14.78 -9.13
CA GLY A 32 -2.80 13.52 -9.59
C GLY A 32 -1.52 13.75 -10.41
N LEU A 33 -1.56 14.70 -11.35
CA LEU A 33 -0.42 15.03 -12.21
C LEU A 33 0.75 15.59 -11.41
N VAL A 34 0.50 16.58 -10.54
CA VAL A 34 1.53 17.18 -9.69
C VAL A 34 2.15 16.12 -8.78
N ARG A 35 1.32 15.26 -8.17
CA ARG A 35 1.82 14.24 -7.25
C ARG A 35 2.58 13.14 -7.96
N SER A 36 2.14 12.70 -9.14
CA SER A 36 2.91 11.79 -9.99
C SER A 36 4.23 12.42 -10.42
N ILE A 37 4.22 13.58 -11.07
CA ILE A 37 5.45 14.22 -11.60
C ILE A 37 6.47 14.40 -10.48
N THR A 38 6.07 14.97 -9.34
CA THR A 38 7.02 15.19 -8.23
C THR A 38 7.57 13.89 -7.64
N HIS A 39 6.77 12.82 -7.55
CA HIS A 39 7.22 11.52 -7.07
C HIS A 39 8.21 10.86 -8.04
N TYR A 40 7.85 10.76 -9.33
CA TYR A 40 8.72 10.16 -10.34
C TYR A 40 9.97 11.01 -10.62
N ALA A 41 9.86 12.34 -10.60
CA ALA A 41 11.01 13.23 -10.72
C ALA A 41 11.98 13.07 -9.54
N ALA A 42 11.48 12.92 -8.31
CA ALA A 42 12.34 12.63 -7.16
C ALA A 42 13.08 11.30 -7.33
N ILE A 43 12.41 10.24 -7.80
CA ILE A 43 13.04 8.95 -8.10
C ILE A 43 14.12 9.09 -9.18
N ALA A 44 13.85 9.86 -10.24
CA ALA A 44 14.80 10.09 -11.32
C ALA A 44 16.01 10.89 -10.82
N VAL A 45 15.80 12.01 -10.12
CA VAL A 45 16.86 12.87 -9.59
C VAL A 45 17.76 12.14 -8.59
N ILE A 46 17.16 11.38 -7.66
CA ILE A 46 17.94 10.61 -6.68
C ILE A 46 18.63 9.42 -7.35
N GLY A 47 17.98 8.73 -8.29
CA GLY A 47 18.58 7.66 -9.08
C GLY A 47 19.78 8.13 -9.91
N THR A 48 19.67 9.29 -10.58
CA THR A 48 20.77 9.92 -11.31
C THR A 48 21.89 10.35 -10.36
N SER A 49 21.57 10.90 -9.19
CA SER A 49 22.56 11.25 -8.16
C SER A 49 23.34 10.02 -7.66
N ILE A 50 22.67 8.87 -7.45
CA ILE A 50 23.33 7.61 -7.11
C ILE A 50 24.30 7.22 -8.23
N TRP A 51 23.84 7.21 -9.48
CA TRP A 51 24.68 6.86 -10.62
C TRP A 51 25.93 7.75 -10.75
N LEU A 52 25.76 9.07 -10.65
CA LEU A 52 26.88 10.03 -10.74
C LEU A 52 27.86 9.88 -9.58
N THR A 53 27.38 9.70 -8.35
CA THR A 53 28.26 9.56 -7.17
C THR A 53 29.02 8.25 -7.17
N MET A 54 28.43 7.15 -7.68
CA MET A 54 29.11 5.87 -7.82
C MET A 54 30.27 5.91 -8.82
N ALA A 55 30.31 6.88 -9.73
CA ALA A 55 31.39 7.08 -10.69
C ALA A 55 32.55 7.95 -10.14
N THR A 56 32.50 8.34 -8.86
CA THR A 56 33.48 9.25 -8.24
C THR A 56 34.04 8.67 -6.93
N ASP A 57 35.10 9.28 -6.39
CA ASP A 57 35.63 8.96 -5.07
C ASP A 57 34.60 9.18 -3.94
N GLY A 58 33.52 9.92 -4.22
CA GLY A 58 32.38 10.19 -3.35
C GLY A 58 31.37 9.03 -3.20
N ARG A 59 31.70 7.79 -3.60
CA ARG A 59 30.78 6.63 -3.54
C ARG A 59 30.09 6.39 -2.19
N TRP A 60 30.66 6.84 -1.08
CA TRP A 60 30.03 6.78 0.24
C TRP A 60 28.74 7.62 0.33
N LEU A 61 28.64 8.70 -0.45
CA LEU A 61 27.42 9.51 -0.57
C LEU A 61 26.28 8.74 -1.24
N ALA A 62 26.54 7.65 -1.95
CA ALA A 62 25.49 6.80 -2.52
C ALA A 62 24.67 6.08 -1.43
N VAL A 63 25.23 5.81 -0.25
CA VAL A 63 24.54 5.08 0.83
C VAL A 63 23.28 5.82 1.32
N PRO A 64 23.35 7.09 1.78
CA PRO A 64 22.14 7.82 2.17
C PRO A 64 21.19 8.05 0.98
N LEU A 65 21.71 8.24 -0.24
CA LEU A 65 20.87 8.38 -1.44
C LEU A 65 20.09 7.10 -1.75
N ILE A 66 20.71 5.91 -1.61
CA ILE A 66 20.05 4.61 -1.79
C ILE A 66 18.91 4.43 -0.77
N ALA A 67 19.07 4.89 0.46
CA ALA A 67 18.00 4.84 1.46
C ALA A 67 16.82 5.76 1.09
N ILE A 68 17.09 6.98 0.61
CA ILE A 68 16.06 7.91 0.11
C ILE A 68 15.37 7.33 -1.12
N GLN A 69 16.14 6.81 -2.07
CA GLN A 69 15.62 6.13 -3.25
C GLN A 69 14.72 4.96 -2.86
N GLY A 70 15.10 4.21 -1.83
CA GLY A 70 14.31 3.08 -1.35
C GLY A 70 12.95 3.51 -0.80
N TYR A 71 12.91 4.59 -0.03
CA TYR A 71 11.66 5.20 0.41
C TYR A 71 10.77 5.59 -0.79
N LEU A 72 11.31 6.35 -1.74
CA LEU A 72 10.55 6.83 -2.91
C LEU A 72 10.05 5.66 -3.77
N VAL A 73 10.92 4.73 -4.13
CA VAL A 73 10.57 3.57 -4.96
C VAL A 73 9.52 2.71 -4.28
N ALA A 74 9.69 2.35 -3.00
CA ALA A 74 8.71 1.51 -2.30
C ALA A 74 7.36 2.21 -2.12
N PHE A 75 7.35 3.54 -1.92
CA PHE A 75 6.11 4.31 -1.77
C PHE A 75 5.38 4.56 -3.09
N LEU A 76 5.89 4.11 -4.25
CA LEU A 76 5.08 3.92 -5.45
C LEU A 76 3.93 2.92 -5.24
N PHE A 77 3.92 2.16 -4.14
CA PHE A 77 2.73 1.45 -3.68
C PHE A 77 1.50 2.37 -3.53
N MET A 78 1.66 3.62 -3.08
CA MET A 78 0.54 4.54 -2.82
C MET A 78 -0.15 5.06 -4.11
N PRO A 79 0.56 5.52 -5.16
CA PRO A 79 -0.11 5.82 -6.43
C PRO A 79 -0.73 4.58 -7.07
N MET A 80 -0.11 3.39 -6.95
CA MET A 80 -0.71 2.13 -7.40
C MET A 80 -2.03 1.84 -6.67
N HIS A 81 -2.02 2.00 -5.35
CA HIS A 81 -3.17 1.84 -4.45
C HIS A 81 -4.34 2.74 -4.84
N GLU A 82 -4.10 4.04 -4.91
CA GLU A 82 -5.11 5.02 -5.32
C GLU A 82 -5.61 4.77 -6.76
N ALA A 83 -4.71 4.38 -7.67
CA ALA A 83 -5.07 4.02 -9.03
C ALA A 83 -5.97 2.78 -9.09
N ALA A 84 -5.90 1.85 -8.13
CA ALA A 84 -6.78 0.68 -8.09
C ALA A 84 -8.26 1.10 -7.96
N HIS A 85 -8.53 2.17 -7.20
CA HIS A 85 -9.86 2.79 -7.03
C HIS A 85 -10.29 3.70 -8.18
N LYS A 86 -9.36 4.03 -9.10
CA LYS A 86 -9.62 4.90 -10.26
C LYS A 86 -10.00 6.34 -9.87
N THR A 87 -9.47 6.81 -8.73
CA THR A 87 -9.76 8.13 -8.15
C THR A 87 -8.67 9.17 -8.43
N VAL A 88 -7.46 8.77 -8.83
CA VAL A 88 -6.32 9.70 -9.05
C VAL A 88 -6.61 10.71 -10.15
N PHE A 89 -7.16 10.25 -11.28
CA PHE A 89 -7.47 11.07 -12.45
C PHE A 89 -8.94 10.95 -12.85
N ARG A 90 -9.45 11.92 -13.61
CA ARG A 90 -10.75 11.81 -14.29
C ARG A 90 -10.75 10.71 -15.35
N SER A 91 -9.62 10.53 -16.04
CA SER A 91 -9.46 9.50 -17.07
C SER A 91 -9.15 8.14 -16.45
N ARG A 92 -9.98 7.13 -16.75
CA ARG A 92 -9.72 5.75 -16.36
C ARG A 92 -8.41 5.23 -16.93
N PHE A 93 -8.09 5.61 -18.17
CA PHE A 93 -6.85 5.20 -18.84
C PHE A 93 -5.61 5.70 -18.09
N LEU A 94 -5.60 6.97 -17.67
CA LEU A 94 -4.48 7.52 -16.90
C LEU A 94 -4.30 6.82 -15.55
N ASN A 95 -5.39 6.45 -14.87
CA ASN A 95 -5.31 5.67 -13.63
C ASN A 95 -4.69 4.29 -13.89
N VAL A 96 -5.16 3.57 -14.90
CA VAL A 96 -4.63 2.23 -15.24
C VAL A 96 -3.15 2.32 -15.64
N GLY A 97 -2.75 3.33 -16.42
CA GLY A 97 -1.37 3.57 -16.80
C GLY A 97 -0.46 3.86 -15.61
N LEU A 98 -0.85 4.78 -14.72
CA LEU A 98 -0.12 5.08 -13.48
C LEU A 98 -0.02 3.84 -12.58
N GLY A 99 -1.11 3.09 -12.47
CA GLY A 99 -1.20 1.85 -11.70
C GLY A 99 -0.21 0.81 -12.18
N HIS A 100 -0.23 0.45 -13.46
CA HIS A 100 0.73 -0.53 -14.02
C HIS A 100 2.17 -0.04 -13.98
N LEU A 101 2.44 1.25 -14.22
CA LEU A 101 3.80 1.79 -14.14
C LEU A 101 4.36 1.67 -12.71
N SER A 102 3.58 2.07 -11.71
CA SER A 102 3.95 1.96 -10.30
C SER A 102 4.14 0.50 -9.88
N ALA A 103 3.19 -0.35 -10.25
CA ALA A 103 3.18 -1.79 -9.99
C ALA A 103 4.40 -2.53 -10.56
N LEU A 104 4.80 -2.19 -11.79
CA LEU A 104 5.98 -2.75 -12.44
C LEU A 104 7.26 -2.36 -11.69
N ILE A 105 7.38 -1.10 -11.27
CA ILE A 105 8.57 -0.64 -10.54
C ILE A 105 8.67 -1.31 -9.16
N ILE A 106 7.56 -1.57 -8.47
CA ILE A 106 7.61 -2.19 -7.14
C ILE A 106 7.53 -3.72 -7.14
N GLY A 107 7.39 -4.35 -8.31
CA GLY A 107 7.25 -5.81 -8.40
C GLY A 107 5.96 -6.33 -7.77
N TYR A 108 4.82 -5.67 -8.03
CA TYR A 108 3.51 -6.10 -7.54
C TYR A 108 2.44 -5.94 -8.64
N PRO A 109 2.04 -7.01 -9.37
CA PRO A 109 1.10 -6.92 -10.49
C PRO A 109 -0.21 -6.19 -10.14
N TYR A 110 -0.59 -5.23 -10.98
CA TYR A 110 -1.65 -4.25 -10.71
C TYR A 110 -3.07 -4.83 -10.74
N GLU A 111 -3.40 -5.69 -11.72
CA GLU A 111 -4.73 -6.29 -11.82
C GLU A 111 -4.93 -7.30 -10.69
N TYR A 112 -3.91 -8.12 -10.40
CA TYR A 112 -3.91 -8.96 -9.20
C TYR A 112 -4.18 -8.14 -7.94
N TYR A 113 -3.41 -7.06 -7.76
CA TYR A 113 -3.52 -6.22 -6.58
C TYR A 113 -4.88 -5.51 -6.50
N THR A 114 -5.43 -5.05 -7.62
CA THR A 114 -6.75 -4.39 -7.66
C THR A 114 -7.85 -5.33 -7.16
N LEU A 115 -7.84 -6.59 -7.60
CA LEU A 115 -8.81 -7.61 -7.14
C LEU A 115 -8.62 -7.95 -5.67
N PHE A 116 -7.37 -8.14 -5.24
CA PHE A 116 -7.02 -8.33 -3.83
C PHE A 116 -7.53 -7.17 -2.96
N HIS A 117 -7.29 -5.94 -3.40
CA HIS A 117 -7.55 -4.75 -2.62
C HIS A 117 -9.05 -4.42 -2.53
N TRP A 118 -9.82 -4.66 -3.59
CA TRP A 118 -11.29 -4.51 -3.53
C TRP A 118 -11.92 -5.50 -2.54
N ASP A 119 -11.44 -6.73 -2.48
CA ASP A 119 -11.95 -7.72 -1.52
C ASP A 119 -11.51 -7.38 -0.09
N HIS A 120 -10.28 -6.87 0.07
CA HIS A 120 -9.81 -6.32 1.34
C HIS A 120 -10.68 -5.15 1.83
N HIS A 121 -11.04 -4.19 0.98
CA HIS A 121 -11.98 -3.12 1.37
C HIS A 121 -13.36 -3.64 1.76
N ARG A 122 -13.83 -4.68 1.06
CA ARG A 122 -15.15 -5.27 1.30
C ARG A 122 -15.20 -6.03 2.62
N PHE A 123 -14.10 -6.67 3.00
CA PHE A 123 -14.02 -7.60 4.11
C PHE A 123 -12.94 -7.23 5.13
N THR A 124 -12.57 -5.94 5.24
CA THR A 124 -11.49 -5.47 6.13
C THR A 124 -11.65 -6.06 7.52
N GLN A 125 -10.59 -6.69 8.04
CA GLN A 125 -10.52 -7.34 9.36
C GLN A 125 -11.44 -8.56 9.56
N ASP A 126 -12.07 -9.09 8.50
CA ASP A 126 -12.76 -10.37 8.55
C ASP A 126 -11.74 -11.52 8.49
N PRO A 127 -11.62 -12.36 9.53
CA PRO A 127 -10.58 -13.39 9.62
C PRO A 127 -10.69 -14.49 8.56
N THR A 128 -11.85 -14.62 7.89
CA THR A 128 -12.13 -15.68 6.92
C THR A 128 -12.18 -15.19 5.48
N ARG A 129 -12.31 -13.87 5.28
CA ARG A 129 -12.54 -13.28 3.95
C ARG A 129 -11.54 -12.20 3.57
N ASP A 130 -10.92 -11.52 4.53
CA ASP A 130 -9.92 -10.49 4.23
C ASP A 130 -8.66 -11.11 3.63
N PRO A 131 -8.31 -10.80 2.36
CA PRO A 131 -7.09 -11.31 1.73
C PRO A 131 -5.81 -10.96 2.50
N GLU A 132 -5.78 -9.85 3.25
CA GLU A 132 -4.61 -9.50 4.06
C GLU A 132 -4.44 -10.46 5.25
N LEU A 133 -5.54 -10.82 5.93
CA LEU A 133 -5.51 -11.76 7.05
C LEU A 133 -5.31 -13.20 6.59
N LEU A 134 -5.89 -13.60 5.45
CA LEU A 134 -5.70 -14.94 4.88
C LEU A 134 -4.23 -15.20 4.49
N ASN A 135 -3.48 -14.17 4.11
CA ASN A 135 -2.06 -14.26 3.80
C ASN A 135 -1.15 -13.87 4.98
N GLY A 136 -1.73 -13.27 6.02
CA GLY A 136 -1.07 -12.80 7.22
C GLY A 136 -0.95 -13.89 8.27
N THR A 137 0.18 -13.93 8.97
CA THR A 137 0.36 -14.81 10.13
C THR A 137 0.93 -14.03 11.29
N ILE A 138 0.52 -14.37 12.52
CA ILE A 138 1.14 -13.82 13.73
C ILE A 138 2.54 -14.43 13.84
N PRO A 139 3.63 -13.63 13.86
CA PRO A 139 4.97 -14.17 13.93
C PRO A 139 5.22 -14.92 15.24
N THR A 140 5.78 -16.13 15.15
CA THR A 140 5.94 -17.05 16.31
C THR A 140 7.15 -16.77 17.20
N SER A 141 8.01 -15.82 16.85
CA SER A 141 9.15 -15.39 17.66
C SER A 141 9.53 -13.94 17.37
N ASP A 142 10.30 -13.30 18.26
CA ASP A 142 10.74 -11.91 18.06
C ASP A 142 11.67 -11.77 16.85
N THR A 143 12.48 -12.79 16.54
CA THR A 143 13.26 -12.84 15.30
C THR A 143 12.37 -12.86 14.06
N ARG A 144 11.31 -13.70 14.05
CA ARG A 144 10.36 -13.74 12.93
C ARG A 144 9.56 -12.44 12.82
N LEU A 145 9.25 -11.80 13.95
CA LEU A 145 8.62 -10.47 13.97
C LEU A 145 9.56 -9.41 13.37
N ALA A 146 10.84 -9.41 13.74
CA ALA A 146 11.83 -8.51 13.15
C ALA A 146 11.93 -8.69 11.63
N ILE A 147 12.01 -9.94 11.16
CA ILE A 147 12.02 -10.26 9.73
C ILE A 147 10.70 -9.83 9.06
N ALA A 148 9.55 -10.00 9.72
CA ALA A 148 8.27 -9.55 9.18
C ALA A 148 8.22 -8.01 8.99
N TYR A 149 8.86 -7.24 9.87
CA TYR A 149 8.95 -5.77 9.77
C TYR A 149 9.93 -5.29 8.68
N THR A 150 10.86 -6.12 8.19
CA THR A 150 11.69 -5.73 7.04
C THR A 150 10.91 -5.76 5.72
N GLY A 151 9.78 -6.47 5.68
CA GLY A 151 8.98 -6.65 4.47
C GLY A 151 9.60 -7.59 3.43
N ILE A 152 10.80 -8.14 3.66
CA ILE A 152 11.48 -9.01 2.70
C ILE A 152 10.68 -10.28 2.41
N GLN A 153 10.01 -10.84 3.43
CA GLN A 153 9.15 -12.01 3.26
C GLN A 153 7.96 -11.70 2.36
N GLN A 154 7.38 -10.51 2.48
CA GLN A 154 6.24 -10.12 1.64
C GLN A 154 6.67 -9.89 0.19
N LEU A 155 7.81 -9.23 -0.01
CA LEU A 155 8.41 -9.06 -1.34
C LEU A 155 8.72 -10.41 -1.98
N ALA A 156 9.37 -11.33 -1.25
CA ALA A 156 9.65 -12.67 -1.76
C ALA A 156 8.37 -13.45 -2.09
N LYS A 157 7.38 -13.47 -1.18
CA LYS A 157 6.10 -14.16 -1.38
C LYS A 157 5.36 -13.65 -2.62
N ARG A 158 5.24 -12.33 -2.80
CA ARG A 158 4.53 -11.77 -3.97
C ARG A 158 5.28 -12.03 -5.28
N THR A 159 6.62 -11.97 -5.27
CA THR A 159 7.43 -12.29 -6.44
C THR A 159 7.30 -13.77 -6.83
N VAL A 160 7.40 -14.69 -5.86
CA VAL A 160 7.20 -16.12 -6.09
C VAL A 160 5.79 -16.41 -6.60
N LEU A 161 4.77 -15.77 -6.02
CA LEU A 161 3.39 -15.95 -6.45
C LEU A 161 3.16 -15.45 -7.88
N MET A 162 3.69 -14.27 -8.23
CA MET A 162 3.65 -13.74 -9.60
C MET A 162 4.31 -14.73 -10.58
N LEU A 163 5.53 -15.23 -10.27
CA LEU A 163 6.22 -16.20 -11.12
C LEU A 163 5.44 -17.50 -11.25
N ARG A 164 4.84 -18.00 -10.15
CA ARG A 164 3.98 -19.18 -10.17
C ARG A 164 2.79 -18.99 -11.11
N HIS A 165 2.11 -17.85 -11.05
CA HIS A 165 1.01 -17.53 -11.96
C HIS A 165 1.49 -17.44 -13.41
N ALA A 166 2.65 -16.83 -13.67
CA ALA A 166 3.22 -16.70 -15.00
C ALA A 166 3.55 -18.06 -15.64
N ILE A 167 4.21 -18.94 -14.87
CA ILE A 167 4.72 -20.25 -15.32
C ILE A 167 3.58 -21.26 -15.42
N THR A 168 2.80 -21.43 -14.35
CA THR A 168 1.79 -22.50 -14.28
C THR A 168 0.49 -22.13 -14.96
N GLY A 169 0.21 -20.83 -15.16
CA GLY A 169 -1.10 -20.35 -15.59
C GLY A 169 -2.21 -20.58 -14.56
N ASN A 170 -1.88 -21.07 -13.37
CA ASN A 170 -2.86 -21.42 -12.36
C ASN A 170 -3.01 -20.30 -11.32
N VAL A 171 -4.24 -19.80 -11.17
CA VAL A 171 -4.60 -18.73 -10.22
C VAL A 171 -5.79 -19.22 -9.41
N VAL A 172 -5.53 -19.85 -8.25
CA VAL A 172 -6.57 -20.30 -7.32
C VAL A 172 -6.38 -19.59 -6.00
N VAL A 173 -6.97 -18.40 -5.89
CA VAL A 173 -7.06 -17.64 -4.64
C VAL A 173 -8.49 -17.12 -4.47
N PRO A 174 -9.01 -17.00 -3.22
CA PRO A 174 -10.41 -16.66 -2.97
C PRO A 174 -10.88 -15.33 -3.57
N TRP A 175 -10.00 -14.32 -3.62
CA TRP A 175 -10.31 -12.96 -4.10
C TRP A 175 -10.20 -12.77 -5.62
N ILE A 176 -9.86 -13.82 -6.39
CA ILE A 176 -9.77 -13.73 -7.85
C ILE A 176 -10.86 -14.60 -8.49
N PRO A 177 -11.93 -13.96 -9.01
CA PRO A 177 -12.99 -14.64 -9.75
C PRO A 177 -12.44 -15.42 -10.96
N GLU A 178 -13.09 -16.54 -11.29
CA GLU A 178 -12.64 -17.42 -12.38
C GLU A 178 -12.51 -16.70 -13.73
N ASN A 179 -13.49 -15.84 -14.06
CA ASN A 179 -13.48 -15.05 -15.29
C ASN A 179 -12.38 -13.96 -15.34
N LYS A 180 -11.63 -13.75 -14.26
CA LYS A 180 -10.49 -12.81 -14.19
C LYS A 180 -9.13 -13.51 -14.13
N ARG A 181 -9.07 -14.83 -13.96
CA ARG A 181 -7.80 -15.58 -13.84
C ARG A 181 -6.89 -15.40 -15.06
N SER A 182 -7.44 -15.42 -16.26
CA SER A 182 -6.68 -15.24 -17.51
C SER A 182 -6.07 -13.84 -17.66
N LEU A 183 -6.69 -12.81 -17.07
CA LEU A 183 -6.12 -11.46 -16.99
C LEU A 183 -4.87 -11.46 -16.11
N VAL A 184 -4.96 -12.03 -14.92
CA VAL A 184 -3.86 -12.11 -13.95
C VAL A 184 -2.69 -12.93 -14.49
N VAL A 185 -2.96 -14.04 -15.19
CA VAL A 185 -1.90 -14.84 -15.84
C VAL A 185 -1.19 -14.04 -16.92
N ARG A 186 -1.92 -13.33 -17.80
CA ARG A 186 -1.33 -12.50 -18.86
C ARG A 186 -0.48 -11.37 -18.28
N GLU A 187 -0.98 -10.70 -17.24
CA GLU A 187 -0.23 -9.67 -16.53
C GLU A 187 1.06 -10.22 -15.91
N ALA A 188 0.97 -11.33 -15.18
CA ALA A 188 2.13 -11.97 -14.55
C ALA A 188 3.20 -12.38 -15.58
N ARG A 189 2.79 -12.90 -16.75
CA ARG A 189 3.69 -13.22 -17.86
C ARG A 189 4.34 -11.97 -18.44
N ALA A 190 3.57 -10.90 -18.67
CA ALA A 190 4.12 -9.64 -19.16
C ALA A 190 5.18 -9.08 -18.19
N TYR A 191 4.91 -9.11 -16.89
CA TYR A 191 5.85 -8.65 -15.86
C TYR A 191 7.12 -9.51 -15.85
N ALA A 192 6.97 -10.84 -15.84
CA ALA A 192 8.10 -11.77 -15.88
C ALA A 192 8.98 -11.57 -17.14
N LEU A 193 8.36 -11.36 -18.30
CA LEU A 193 9.07 -11.09 -19.56
C LEU A 193 9.80 -9.75 -19.52
N ILE A 194 9.19 -8.70 -18.97
CA ILE A 194 9.85 -7.40 -18.81
C ILE A 194 11.05 -7.51 -17.87
N TYR A 195 10.91 -8.19 -16.73
CA TYR A 195 12.04 -8.38 -15.81
C TYR A 195 13.15 -9.26 -16.39
N LEU A 196 12.79 -10.30 -17.15
CA LEU A 196 13.76 -11.12 -17.86
C LEU A 196 14.50 -10.31 -18.92
N TRP A 197 13.79 -9.46 -19.67
CA TRP A 197 14.40 -8.56 -20.64
C TRP A 197 15.36 -7.57 -19.98
N LEU A 198 14.97 -6.95 -18.85
CA LEU A 198 15.84 -6.05 -18.08
C LEU A 198 17.09 -6.75 -17.55
N LEU A 199 16.96 -8.01 -17.11
CA LEU A 199 18.09 -8.83 -16.66
C LEU A 199 19.04 -9.13 -17.82
N ILE A 200 18.51 -9.61 -18.96
CA ILE A 200 19.30 -9.89 -20.16
C ILE A 200 20.01 -8.62 -20.64
N ALA A 201 19.31 -7.49 -20.69
CA ALA A 201 19.89 -6.20 -21.07
C ALA A 201 21.03 -5.78 -20.14
N SER A 202 20.90 -6.00 -18.83
CA SER A 202 21.94 -5.69 -17.84
C SER A 202 23.18 -6.60 -17.94
N ILE A 203 23.00 -7.83 -18.45
CA ILE A 203 24.11 -8.77 -18.70
C ILE A 203 24.78 -8.46 -20.04
N ALA A 204 23.98 -8.23 -21.09
CA ALA A 204 24.46 -7.90 -22.43
C ALA A 204 25.20 -6.55 -22.45
N TRP A 205 24.74 -5.59 -21.63
CA TRP A 205 25.43 -4.35 -21.35
C TRP A 205 25.93 -4.40 -19.91
N PRO A 206 27.16 -4.87 -19.63
CA PRO A 206 27.59 -5.33 -18.30
C PRO A 206 27.55 -4.22 -17.25
N THR A 207 26.38 -3.97 -16.68
CA THR A 207 26.07 -2.84 -15.82
C THR A 207 25.32 -3.31 -14.60
N THR A 208 25.65 -2.71 -13.45
CA THR A 208 24.95 -2.93 -12.18
C THR A 208 23.97 -1.80 -11.87
N LEU A 209 23.66 -0.94 -12.84
CA LEU A 209 22.84 0.25 -12.64
C LEU A 209 21.49 -0.11 -11.99
N LEU A 210 20.73 -1.04 -12.58
CA LEU A 210 19.43 -1.47 -12.04
C LEU A 210 19.54 -2.14 -10.66
N LEU A 211 20.69 -2.73 -10.32
CA LEU A 211 20.90 -3.26 -8.98
C LEU A 211 20.92 -2.10 -7.97
N TRP A 212 21.70 -1.06 -8.23
CA TRP A 212 21.95 0.02 -7.27
C TRP A 212 20.91 1.13 -7.24
N ILE A 213 20.27 1.45 -8.37
CA ILE A 213 19.24 2.52 -8.41
C ILE A 213 17.82 1.99 -8.19
N TRP A 214 17.62 0.67 -8.31
CA TRP A 214 16.30 0.07 -8.27
C TRP A 214 16.17 -1.12 -7.30
N LEU A 215 16.85 -2.25 -7.51
CA LEU A 215 16.61 -3.45 -6.71
C LEU A 215 17.04 -3.31 -5.23
N VAL A 216 18.26 -2.82 -4.97
CA VAL A 216 18.74 -2.57 -3.60
C VAL A 216 17.87 -1.53 -2.90
N PRO A 217 17.57 -0.36 -3.50
CA PRO A 217 16.59 0.58 -2.96
C PRO A 217 15.22 -0.04 -2.68
N LEU A 218 14.63 -0.81 -3.61
CA LEU A 218 13.32 -1.43 -3.44
C LEU A 218 13.28 -2.33 -2.20
N VAL A 219 14.31 -3.16 -2.01
CA VAL A 219 14.47 -4.04 -0.83
C VAL A 219 14.57 -3.22 0.46
N LEU A 220 15.44 -2.22 0.51
CA LEU A 220 15.60 -1.36 1.69
C LEU A 220 14.32 -0.56 1.98
N GLY A 221 13.63 -0.10 0.94
CA GLY A 221 12.36 0.58 1.03
C GLY A 221 11.25 -0.26 1.66
N GLN A 222 11.28 -1.59 1.49
CA GLN A 222 10.33 -2.48 2.18
C GLN A 222 10.45 -2.37 3.71
N MET A 223 11.64 -2.08 4.25
CA MET A 223 11.84 -1.91 5.69
C MET A 223 11.15 -0.66 6.24
N ILE A 224 10.78 0.29 5.36
CA ILE A 224 10.02 1.50 5.72
C ILE A 224 8.54 1.32 5.38
N LEU A 225 8.23 0.74 4.22
CA LEU A 225 6.86 0.50 3.77
C LEU A 225 6.14 -0.51 4.66
N ARG A 226 6.80 -1.58 5.12
CA ARG A 226 6.12 -2.63 5.87
C ARG A 226 5.63 -2.18 7.26
N PRO A 227 6.41 -1.45 8.07
CA PRO A 227 5.89 -0.83 9.30
C PRO A 227 4.76 0.18 9.01
N TYR A 228 4.83 0.89 7.88
CA TYR A 228 3.75 1.79 7.45
C TYR A 228 2.44 1.01 7.22
N LEU A 229 2.46 -0.08 6.48
CA LEU A 229 1.27 -0.90 6.21
C LEU A 229 0.75 -1.59 7.48
N PHE A 230 1.64 -2.07 8.37
CA PHE A 230 1.18 -2.63 9.65
C PHE A 230 0.44 -1.60 10.51
N ALA A 231 0.79 -0.32 10.41
CA ALA A 231 0.14 0.75 11.17
C ALA A 231 -1.34 0.94 10.79
N GLU A 232 -1.77 0.49 9.62
CA GLU A 232 -3.12 0.73 9.08
C GLU A 232 -4.20 -0.08 9.80
N HIS A 233 -3.95 -1.38 10.02
CA HIS A 233 -4.96 -2.31 10.53
C HIS A 233 -4.52 -3.05 11.79
N THR A 234 -3.21 -3.22 12.04
CA THR A 234 -2.74 -4.04 13.17
C THR A 234 -3.23 -3.49 14.51
N GLY A 235 -3.91 -4.34 15.27
CA GLY A 235 -4.49 -4.00 16.57
C GLY A 235 -5.71 -3.07 16.52
N CYS A 236 -6.38 -2.97 15.38
CA CYS A 236 -7.72 -2.38 15.29
C CYS A 236 -8.80 -3.45 15.52
N GLU A 237 -10.04 -3.01 15.71
CA GLU A 237 -11.17 -3.90 15.98
C GLU A 237 -11.54 -4.78 14.76
N ARG A 238 -12.20 -5.90 15.02
CA ARG A 238 -12.73 -6.81 13.98
C ARG A 238 -14.21 -6.58 13.73
N THR A 239 -14.58 -5.33 13.43
CA THR A 239 -15.95 -4.94 13.13
C THR A 239 -16.12 -4.55 11.66
N ARG A 240 -17.36 -4.30 11.25
CA ARG A 240 -17.67 -3.84 9.88
C ARG A 240 -17.40 -2.35 9.67
N SER A 241 -17.21 -1.57 10.74
CA SER A 241 -17.03 -0.13 10.65
C SER A 241 -15.58 0.20 10.32
N ALA A 242 -15.35 0.88 9.19
CA ALA A 242 -14.03 1.38 8.81
C ALA A 242 -13.40 2.30 9.87
N PHE A 243 -14.22 2.97 10.68
CA PHE A 243 -13.76 3.86 11.74
C PHE A 243 -13.22 3.13 12.98
N GLU A 244 -13.55 1.84 13.12
CA GLU A 244 -13.15 0.98 14.24
C GLU A 244 -12.08 -0.03 13.81
N ASN A 245 -12.13 -0.49 12.56
CA ASN A 245 -11.27 -1.57 12.06
C ASN A 245 -10.01 -1.07 11.32
N THR A 246 -9.85 0.26 11.22
CA THR A 246 -8.77 0.94 10.49
C THR A 246 -8.23 2.13 11.30
N ARG A 247 -6.97 2.51 11.08
CA ARG A 247 -6.28 3.59 11.79
C ARG A 247 -5.88 4.73 10.86
N THR A 248 -6.08 5.96 11.33
CA THR A 248 -5.45 7.16 10.73
C THR A 248 -4.19 7.51 11.50
N THR A 249 -3.05 7.62 10.81
CA THR A 249 -1.75 7.93 11.42
C THR A 249 -1.30 9.33 11.04
N TYR A 250 -1.42 10.29 11.97
CA TYR A 250 -1.01 11.67 11.73
C TYR A 250 0.51 11.77 11.59
N THR A 251 0.97 12.42 10.52
CA THR A 251 2.39 12.52 10.16
C THR A 251 2.73 13.82 9.44
N GLY A 252 4.02 14.07 9.24
CA GLY A 252 4.56 15.27 8.60
C GLY A 252 4.24 15.40 7.11
N ALA A 253 4.43 16.59 6.57
CA ALA A 253 4.09 16.94 5.18
C ALA A 253 4.83 16.08 4.15
N LEU A 254 6.10 15.76 4.38
CA LEU A 254 6.90 14.95 3.46
C LEU A 254 6.31 13.53 3.28
N THR A 255 5.99 12.86 4.39
CA THR A 255 5.35 11.54 4.33
C THR A 255 3.97 11.63 3.72
N LYS A 256 3.14 12.62 4.10
CA LYS A 256 1.84 12.83 3.44
C LYS A 256 1.98 13.09 1.94
N TRP A 257 3.08 13.73 1.52
CA TRP A 257 3.34 13.97 0.11
C TRP A 257 3.59 12.66 -0.64
N PHE A 258 4.66 11.94 -0.31
CA PHE A 258 5.03 10.72 -1.04
C PHE A 258 4.14 9.52 -0.72
N ALA A 259 3.43 9.54 0.40
CA ALA A 259 2.41 8.57 0.70
C ALA A 259 1.02 8.91 0.13
N TRP A 260 0.91 9.94 -0.73
CA TRP A 260 -0.35 10.31 -1.36
C TRP A 260 -1.49 10.46 -0.34
N ASN A 261 -1.26 11.16 0.78
CA ASN A 261 -2.24 11.33 1.85
C ASN A 261 -2.85 10.02 2.42
N MET A 262 -2.34 8.84 2.06
CA MET A 262 -2.75 7.56 2.62
C MET A 262 -2.60 7.41 4.13
N PRO A 263 -1.85 8.24 4.89
CA PRO A 263 -1.94 8.19 6.34
C PRO A 263 -3.35 8.47 6.88
N PHE A 264 -4.23 9.09 6.08
CA PHE A 264 -5.68 9.19 6.28
C PHE A 264 -6.39 7.91 5.82
N HIS A 265 -5.99 6.78 6.39
CA HIS A 265 -6.39 5.45 5.93
C HIS A 265 -7.79 5.06 6.37
N ALA A 266 -8.23 5.46 7.58
CA ALA A 266 -9.59 5.19 8.04
C ALA A 266 -10.62 5.91 7.15
N GLU A 267 -10.30 7.14 6.72
CA GLU A 267 -11.08 7.90 5.75
C GLU A 267 -11.16 7.19 4.41
N HIS A 268 -10.02 6.69 3.91
CA HIS A 268 -9.93 5.94 2.67
C HIS A 268 -10.78 4.66 2.74
N HIS A 269 -10.73 3.90 3.83
CA HIS A 269 -11.57 2.71 4.02
C HIS A 269 -13.06 3.03 4.16
N ALA A 270 -13.41 4.10 4.86
CA ALA A 270 -14.79 4.52 5.04
C ALA A 270 -15.41 5.03 3.73
N TYR A 271 -14.62 5.72 2.91
CA TYR A 271 -15.07 6.37 1.68
C TYR A 271 -14.08 6.20 0.53
N PRO A 272 -13.90 4.98 -0.03
CA PRO A 272 -12.87 4.69 -1.05
C PRO A 272 -13.06 5.42 -2.39
N SER A 273 -14.23 6.05 -2.60
CA SER A 273 -14.48 6.91 -3.76
C SER A 273 -13.86 8.30 -3.64
N VAL A 274 -13.44 8.71 -2.44
CA VAL A 274 -12.84 10.02 -2.18
C VAL A 274 -11.36 9.97 -2.58
N PRO A 275 -10.91 10.79 -3.53
CA PRO A 275 -9.52 10.79 -3.99
C PRO A 275 -8.57 11.29 -2.90
N PHE A 276 -7.32 10.81 -2.93
CA PHE A 276 -6.29 11.19 -1.97
C PHE A 276 -6.18 12.69 -1.63
N HIS A 277 -6.39 13.58 -2.60
CA HIS A 277 -6.24 15.02 -2.40
C HIS A 277 -7.35 15.62 -1.53
N ALA A 278 -8.49 14.93 -1.40
CA ALA A 278 -9.62 15.33 -0.56
C ALA A 278 -9.62 14.67 0.83
N LEU A 279 -8.80 13.62 1.04
CA LEU A 279 -8.71 12.92 2.34
C LEU A 279 -8.42 13.85 3.54
N PRO A 280 -7.56 14.89 3.45
CA PRO A 280 -7.37 15.81 4.56
C PRO A 280 -8.64 16.60 4.93
N LYS A 281 -9.44 16.98 3.92
CA LYS A 281 -10.72 17.67 4.14
C LYS A 281 -11.75 16.71 4.74
N LEU A 282 -11.75 15.46 4.27
CA LEU A 282 -12.58 14.39 4.84
C LEU A 282 -12.22 14.11 6.31
N ASN A 283 -10.93 13.99 6.64
CA ASN A 283 -10.45 13.82 8.02
C ASN A 283 -11.02 14.91 8.95
N ALA A 284 -10.97 16.18 8.54
CA ALA A 284 -11.53 17.28 9.33
C ALA A 284 -13.03 17.15 9.63
N MET A 285 -13.77 16.35 8.85
CA MET A 285 -15.22 16.12 9.03
C MET A 285 -15.54 14.87 9.84
N VAL A 286 -14.63 13.88 9.91
CA VAL A 286 -14.92 12.56 10.49
C VAL A 286 -13.89 12.10 11.54
N ALA A 287 -12.90 12.94 11.88
CA ALA A 287 -11.84 12.58 12.80
C ALA A 287 -12.37 12.14 14.18
N ASP A 288 -13.42 12.77 14.68
CA ASP A 288 -14.10 12.44 15.93
C ASP A 288 -14.74 11.04 15.93
N ARG A 289 -14.96 10.45 14.76
CA ARG A 289 -15.51 9.10 14.58
C ARG A 289 -14.43 8.02 14.56
N ILE A 290 -13.17 8.37 14.27
CA ILE A 290 -12.07 7.41 14.12
C ILE A 290 -11.59 6.94 15.49
N VAL A 291 -11.79 5.66 15.81
CA VAL A 291 -11.39 5.05 17.10
C VAL A 291 -9.89 4.94 17.22
N HIS A 292 -9.20 4.52 16.15
CA HIS A 292 -7.75 4.37 16.17
C HIS A 292 -7.07 5.54 15.48
N GLN A 293 -6.46 6.41 16.29
CA GLN A 293 -5.62 7.50 15.82
C GLN A 293 -4.16 7.30 16.27
N GLY A 294 -3.24 7.39 15.31
CA GLY A 294 -1.81 7.17 15.51
C GLY A 294 -1.00 8.46 15.51
N PRO A 295 -0.32 8.84 16.61
CA PRO A 295 0.58 10.00 16.64
C PRO A 295 1.95 9.64 16.04
N GLY A 296 2.00 9.55 14.70
CA GLY A 296 3.21 9.26 13.92
C GLY A 296 3.62 7.79 13.88
N TYR A 297 4.24 7.41 12.76
CA TYR A 297 4.59 6.01 12.46
C TYR A 297 5.56 5.39 13.45
N ARG A 298 6.45 6.15 14.10
CA ARG A 298 7.37 5.61 15.12
C ARG A 298 6.63 5.07 16.34
N LYS A 299 5.64 5.82 16.85
CA LYS A 299 4.85 5.39 18.02
C LYS A 299 3.92 4.26 17.63
N VAL A 300 3.26 4.35 16.47
CA VAL A 300 2.38 3.27 15.99
C VAL A 300 3.16 1.98 15.74
N THR A 301 4.35 2.04 15.13
CA THR A 301 5.24 0.88 14.95
C THR A 301 5.54 0.16 16.26
N ARG A 302 5.80 0.91 17.35
CA ARG A 302 6.01 0.31 18.68
C ARG A 302 4.73 -0.34 19.22
N GLN A 303 3.58 0.28 18.99
CA GLN A 303 2.27 -0.25 19.41
C GLN A 303 1.94 -1.55 18.68
N THR A 304 2.11 -1.59 17.35
CA THR A 304 1.85 -2.77 16.52
C THR A 304 2.84 -3.89 16.81
N TRP A 305 4.11 -3.56 17.09
CA TRP A 305 5.10 -4.54 17.53
C TRP A 305 4.68 -5.20 18.86
N ALA A 306 4.32 -4.38 19.86
CA ALA A 306 3.85 -4.89 21.14
C ALA A 306 2.54 -5.69 21.01
N TRP A 307 1.65 -5.29 20.09
CA TRP A 307 0.43 -6.04 19.79
C TRP A 307 0.74 -7.45 19.27
N PHE A 308 1.65 -7.60 18.30
CA PHE A 308 2.03 -8.93 17.78
C PHE A 308 2.60 -9.84 18.88
N ARG A 309 3.41 -9.30 19.80
CA ARG A 309 3.93 -10.07 20.93
C ARG A 309 2.83 -10.58 21.85
N ARG A 310 1.89 -9.70 22.25
CA ARG A 310 0.73 -10.10 23.06
C ARG A 310 -0.17 -11.11 22.35
N ALA A 311 -0.47 -10.88 21.08
CA ALA A 311 -1.31 -11.78 20.29
C ALA A 311 -0.70 -13.18 20.17
N ARG A 312 0.63 -13.28 20.03
CA ARG A 312 1.36 -14.55 20.06
C ARG A 312 1.23 -15.25 21.42
N GLU A 313 1.41 -14.52 22.52
CA GLU A 313 1.30 -15.06 23.88
C GLU A 313 -0.11 -15.59 24.16
N SER A 314 -1.15 -14.84 23.77
CA SER A 314 -2.54 -15.30 23.87
C SER A 314 -2.81 -16.56 23.07
N ALA A 315 -2.29 -16.66 21.84
CA ALA A 315 -2.45 -17.85 21.00
C ALA A 315 -1.78 -19.09 21.60
N ALA A 316 -0.60 -18.92 22.21
CA ALA A 316 0.11 -19.99 22.91
C ALA A 316 -0.66 -20.49 24.16
N ALA A 317 -1.30 -19.58 24.90
CA ALA A 317 -2.09 -19.92 26.08
C ALA A 317 -3.38 -20.69 25.77
N THR A 318 -3.91 -20.59 24.55
CA THR A 318 -5.09 -21.32 24.08
C THR A 318 -4.80 -22.67 23.40
N THR A 319 -3.54 -23.07 23.31
CA THR A 319 -3.17 -24.39 22.77
C THR A 319 -3.01 -25.36 23.95
N PRO A 320 -3.85 -26.41 24.06
CA PRO A 320 -3.84 -27.33 25.20
C PRO A 320 -2.56 -28.16 25.31
#